data_AF-A0A3C1VDV6-F1
#
_entry.id   AF-A0A3C1VDV6-F1
#
_cell.length_a   1.000
_cell.length_b   1.000
_cell.length_c   1.000
_cell.angle_alpha   90.00
_cell.angle_beta   90.00
_cell.angle_gamma   90.00
#
_symmetry.space_group_name_H-M   'P 1'
#
loop_
_entity.id
_entity.type
_entity.pdbx_description
1 polymer ?
#
loop_
_entity_poly.entity_id
_entity_poly.type
_entity_poly.pdbx_seq_one_letter_code
_entity_poly.pdbx_strand_id
1 'polypeptide(L)' 'MKTETVEIPATVLSSVETLDELQDWLTAQNPEVITELRAARREDLAGKFKPWKPRHLPCPTKSK' A
#
# COMPACT_ATOMS: atom_id res chain seq x y z
N MET A 1 12.26 13.46 -13.22
CA MET A 1 12.07 12.22 -12.46
C MET A 1 12.25 12.59 -11.00
N LYS A 2 11.16 12.57 -10.22
CA LYS A 2 11.25 12.93 -8.80
C LYS A 2 11.95 11.77 -8.10
N THR A 3 12.99 12.09 -7.36
CA THR A 3 13.92 11.15 -6.72
C THR A 3 13.15 10.04 -5.99
N GLU A 4 13.32 8.80 -6.48
CA GLU A 4 12.58 7.58 -6.14
C GLU A 4 13.04 6.97 -4.80
N THR A 5 13.59 7.78 -3.92
CA THR A 5 14.15 7.32 -2.64
C THR A 5 13.09 7.42 -1.55
N VAL A 6 12.77 6.29 -0.94
CA VAL A 6 11.90 6.19 0.24
C VAL A 6 12.78 5.90 1.45
N GLU A 7 12.60 6.67 2.52
CA GLU A 7 13.31 6.45 3.78
C GLU A 7 12.57 5.40 4.59
N ILE A 8 13.28 4.31 4.92
CA ILE A 8 12.73 3.21 5.72
C ILE A 8 13.51 3.18 7.03
N PRO A 9 12.83 3.29 8.20
CA PRO A 9 13.51 3.17 9.47
C PRO A 9 14.26 1.84 9.58
N ALA A 10 15.51 1.88 10.04
CA ALA A 10 16.35 0.69 10.13
C ALA A 10 15.71 -0.42 10.98
N THR A 11 14.98 -0.05 12.03
CA THR A 11 14.24 -0.99 12.89
C THR A 11 13.16 -1.76 12.12
N VAL A 12 12.42 -1.08 11.24
CA VAL A 12 11.40 -1.69 10.38
C VAL A 12 12.05 -2.58 9.34
N LEU A 13 13.11 -2.10 8.69
CA LEU A 13 13.82 -2.90 7.68
C LEU A 13 14.42 -4.17 8.29
N SER A 14 14.91 -4.10 9.53
CA SER A 14 15.46 -5.26 10.25
C SER A 14 14.40 -6.24 10.78
N SER A 15 13.14 -5.80 10.91
CA SER A 15 12.06 -6.64 11.45
C SER A 15 11.29 -7.40 10.38
N VAL A 16 11.43 -7.00 9.12
CA VAL A 16 10.73 -7.61 8.00
C VAL A 16 11.50 -8.83 7.50
N GLU A 17 10.81 -9.96 7.33
CA GLU A 17 11.40 -11.21 6.86
C GLU A 17 11.17 -11.43 5.35
N THR A 18 10.12 -10.81 4.80
CA THR A 18 9.70 -11.01 3.41
C THR A 18 9.48 -9.69 2.64
N LEU A 19 9.60 -9.74 1.31
CA LEU A 19 9.29 -8.56 0.48
C LEU A 19 7.82 -8.15 0.58
N ASP A 20 6.93 -9.11 0.78
CA ASP A 20 5.49 -8.87 0.91
C ASP A 20 5.18 -8.06 2.19
N GLU A 21 5.82 -8.40 3.30
CA GLU A 21 5.71 -7.62 4.55
C GLU A 21 6.21 -6.18 4.40
N LEU A 22 7.33 -5.98 3.68
CA LEU A 22 7.83 -4.63 3.40
C LEU A 22 6.84 -3.86 2.52
N GLN A 23 6.27 -4.51 1.52
CA GLN A 23 5.25 -3.95 0.65
C GLN A 23 3.98 -3.57 1.42
N ASP A 24 3.52 -4.42 2.34
CA ASP A 24 2.38 -4.13 3.21
C ASP A 24 2.65 -2.92 4.10
N TRP A 25 3.85 -2.84 4.68
CA TRP A 25 4.27 -1.68 5.47
C TRP A 25 4.28 -0.39 4.63
N LEU A 26 4.91 -0.41 3.46
CA LEU A 26 4.94 0.74 2.54
C LEU A 26 3.53 1.16 2.10
N THR A 27 2.66 0.18 1.84
CA THR A 27 1.25 0.42 1.48
C THR A 27 0.51 1.10 2.63
N ALA A 28 0.76 0.67 3.87
CA ALA A 28 0.17 1.27 5.06
C ALA A 28 0.66 2.72 5.30
N GLN A 29 1.86 3.08 4.83
CA GLN A 29 2.36 4.46 4.90
C GLN A 29 1.84 5.35 3.77
N ASN A 30 1.23 4.79 2.71
CA ASN A 30 0.75 5.59 1.58
C ASN A 30 -0.56 6.32 1.92
N PRO A 31 -0.57 7.66 2.01
CA PRO A 31 -1.74 8.42 2.46
C PRO A 31 -2.93 8.31 1.48
N GLU A 32 -2.68 8.14 0.18
CA GLU A 32 -3.75 7.99 -0.81
C GLU A 32 -4.49 6.67 -0.62
N VAL A 33 -3.74 5.58 -0.43
CA VAL A 33 -4.31 4.24 -0.19
C VAL A 33 -5.09 4.23 1.11
N ILE A 34 -4.51 4.76 2.19
CA ILE A 34 -5.18 4.82 3.49
C ILE A 34 -6.44 5.67 3.43
N THR A 35 -6.44 6.78 2.69
CA THR A 35 -7.63 7.63 2.52
C THR A 35 -8.74 6.88 1.79
N GLU A 36 -8.40 6.13 0.75
CA GLU A 36 -9.36 5.30 0.00
C GLU A 36 -9.94 4.19 0.88
N LEU A 37 -9.09 3.48 1.63
CA LEU A 37 -9.54 2.44 2.57
C LEU A 37 -10.45 3.00 3.67
N ARG A 38 -10.13 4.17 4.23
CA ARG A 38 -11.01 4.85 5.20
C ARG A 38 -12.33 5.28 4.58
N ALA A 39 -12.34 5.70 3.32
CA ALA A 39 -13.56 6.04 2.62
C ALA A 39 -14.44 4.80 2.43
N ALA A 40 -13.87 3.71 1.92
CA ALA A 40 -14.57 2.42 1.78
C ALA A 40 -15.16 1.95 3.12
N ARG A 41 -14.37 1.99 4.20
CA ARG A 41 -14.84 1.63 5.55
C ARG A 41 -16.06 2.46 5.99
N ARG A 42 -16.08 3.77 5.73
CA ARG A 42 -17.22 4.63 6.07
C ARG A 42 -18.46 4.29 5.26
N GLU A 43 -18.29 3.93 3.99
CA GLU A 43 -19.40 3.52 3.13
C GLU A 43 -19.99 2.18 3.58
N ASP A 44 -19.15 1.22 3.93
CA ASP A 44 -19.59 -0.07 4.50
C ASP A 44 -20.41 0.12 5.78
N LEU A 45 -19.94 0.98 6.70
CA LEU A 45 -20.67 1.30 7.92
C LEU A 45 -22.02 1.98 7.64
N ALA A 46 -22.13 2.71 6.53
CA ALA A 46 -23.38 3.30 6.07
C ALA A 46 -24.28 2.31 5.30
N GLY A 47 -23.91 1.03 5.23
CA GLY A 47 -24.63 -0.01 4.48
C GLY A 47 -24.41 0.06 2.96
N LYS A 48 -23.46 0.88 2.51
CA LYS A 48 -23.12 1.08 1.09
C LYS A 48 -21.88 0.25 0.77
N PHE A 49 -22.02 -1.07 0.83
CA PHE A 49 -20.97 -2.04 0.55
C PHE A 49 -20.55 -1.99 -0.92
N LYS A 50 -19.68 -1.05 -1.28
CA LYS A 50 -19.16 -0.96 -2.64
C LYS A 50 -18.11 -2.05 -2.84
N PRO A 51 -18.20 -2.83 -3.94
CA PRO A 51 -17.13 -3.73 -4.32
C PRO A 51 -15.81 -2.96 -4.43
N TRP A 52 -14.83 -3.36 -3.60
CA TRP A 52 -13.49 -2.82 -3.69
C TRP A 52 -12.88 -3.18 -5.04
N LYS A 53 -12.36 -2.19 -5.78
CA LYS A 53 -11.60 -2.41 -7.01
C LYS A 53 -10.13 -2.18 -6.69
N PRO A 54 -9.31 -3.25 -6.58
CA PRO A 54 -7.89 -3.10 -6.33
C PRO A 54 -7.24 -2.21 -7.39
N ARG A 55 -6.39 -1.28 -6.95
CA ARG A 55 -5.45 -0.62 -7.86
C ARG A 55 -4.41 -1.65 -8.27
N HIS A 56 -4.57 -2.25 -9.44
CA HIS A 56 -3.47 -3.01 -10.05
C HIS A 56 -2.36 -2.02 -10.39
N LEU A 57 -1.36 -1.91 -9.52
CA LEU A 57 -0.09 -1.33 -9.90
C LEU A 57 0.57 -2.31 -10.87
N PRO A 58 0.95 -1.89 -12.09
CA PRO A 58 1.69 -2.76 -12.98
C PRO A 58 3.01 -3.12 -12.28
N CYS A 59 3.15 -4.39 -11.91
CA CYS A 59 4.42 -4.90 -11.41
C CYS A 59 5.41 -4.83 -12.58
N PRO A 60 6.53 -4.08 -12.49
CA PRO A 60 7.51 -4.06 -13.55
C PRO A 60 8.25 -5.39 -13.55
N THR A 61 7.69 -6.41 -14.21
CA THR A 61 8.45 -7.59 -14.59
C THR A 61 9.47 -7.17 -15.64
N LYS A 62 10.63 -6.71 -15.20
CA LYS A 62 11.80 -6.67 -16.08
C LYS A 62 12.22 -8.13 -16.31
N SER A 63 11.74 -8.70 -17.42
CA SER A 63 12.44 -9.81 -18.08
C SER A 63 13.90 -9.40 -18.27
N LYS A 64 14.81 -10.20 -17.72
CA LYS A 64 16.15 -10.39 -18.25
C LYS A 64 16.49 -11.86 -18.12
#